data_AF-A0A7V1HUX5-F1
#
_entry.id   AF-A0A7V1HUX5-F1
#
_cell.length_a   1.000
_cell.length_b   1.000
_cell.length_c   1.000
_cell.angle_alpha   90.00
_cell.angle_beta   90.00
_cell.angle_gamma   90.00
#
_symmetry.space_group_name_H-M   'P 1'
#
loop_
_entity.id
_entity.type
_entity.pdbx_description
1 polymer ?
#
loop_
_entity_poly.entity_id
_entity_poly.type
_entity_poly.pdbx_seq_one_letter_code
_entity_poly.pdbx_strand_id
1 'polypeptide(L)'
;MFSNLQSLRSSFFSNKTGEIQQIARLCAVGLLFAAASDTVVADDFSSYVDSGRRIAMPAIGDGSFSTAGAVLPDGRLIAVTGNGVYVESALGSGNFDLLAEFDAARTGGSVDPSFVTVSPGGHVAVGTGFAKPVAVFDMDDLGTPGSPVVLQAGVLADYFSVPHFSGSWYDENSLALTAGDFGQPAFVSLLDVTSDTANPANPVIVENIGGSSAGITFDAAGRLYTGNGFTGSGPSETGYIMALEADQWQQGLSGSPADFENEGLFIADLLSAGSLGFDAEGNLFVGGGDFMGDFGYFALINNDDLADVLAGTGTIDINDPQQVRRFDPEGSGSTGSYFTTYNFITGELYGGWVGGFSPGDPVTWAAYTVPAPGAGGLLAGMMILLSRRRHVQ
;
A
#
# COMPACT_ATOMS: atom_id res chain seq x y z
N MET A 1 -38.77 -8.67 63.40
CA MET A 1 -38.03 -9.50 62.42
C MET A 1 -38.81 -9.76 61.13
N PHE A 2 -39.62 -8.80 60.63
CA PHE A 2 -40.35 -8.88 59.35
C PHE A 2 -40.68 -7.48 58.76
N SER A 3 -39.68 -6.59 58.60
CA SER A 3 -39.91 -5.30 57.90
C SER A 3 -38.84 -4.90 56.88
N ASN A 4 -37.80 -5.72 56.64
CA ASN A 4 -36.70 -5.37 55.74
C ASN A 4 -36.75 -6.03 54.35
N LEU A 5 -37.83 -6.76 54.01
CA LEU A 5 -37.93 -7.48 52.72
C LEU A 5 -38.78 -6.77 51.64
N GLN A 6 -39.48 -5.68 51.95
CA GLN A 6 -40.23 -4.92 50.95
C GLN A 6 -39.44 -3.76 50.30
N SER A 7 -38.38 -3.25 50.94
CA SER A 7 -37.57 -2.15 50.40
C SER A 7 -36.60 -2.56 49.28
N LEU A 8 -36.31 -3.86 49.13
CA LEU A 8 -35.37 -4.36 48.12
C LEU A 8 -36.03 -4.76 46.80
N ARG A 9 -37.36 -4.82 46.74
CA ARG A 9 -38.09 -5.13 45.50
C ARG A 9 -38.46 -3.89 44.67
N SER A 10 -38.49 -2.69 45.24
CA SER A 10 -38.82 -1.47 44.48
C SER A 10 -37.61 -0.85 43.75
N SER A 11 -36.38 -1.07 44.25
CA SER A 11 -35.17 -0.53 43.59
C SER A 11 -34.71 -1.35 42.38
N PHE A 12 -35.08 -2.63 42.30
CA PHE A 12 -34.63 -3.51 41.21
C PHE A 12 -35.45 -3.39 39.91
N PHE A 13 -36.68 -2.85 39.97
CA PHE A 13 -37.53 -2.70 38.79
C PHE A 13 -37.51 -1.30 38.16
N SER A 14 -37.00 -0.28 38.86
CA SER A 14 -36.94 1.09 38.34
C SER A 14 -35.76 1.34 37.37
N ASN A 15 -34.70 0.52 37.41
CA ASN A 15 -33.51 0.73 36.57
C ASN A 15 -33.56 0.03 35.22
N LYS A 16 -34.36 -1.03 35.05
CA LYS A 16 -34.41 -1.79 33.77
C LYS A 16 -35.23 -1.11 32.67
N THR A 17 -36.19 -0.26 33.03
CA THR A 17 -37.01 0.48 32.05
C THR A 17 -36.23 1.62 31.38
N GLY A 18 -35.19 2.15 32.03
CA GLY A 18 -34.32 3.18 31.44
C GLY A 18 -33.32 2.63 30.42
N GLU A 19 -32.72 1.46 30.70
CA GLU A 19 -31.78 0.79 29.78
C GLU A 19 -32.46 0.30 28.49
N ILE A 20 -33.68 -0.24 28.59
CA ILE A 20 -34.41 -0.73 27.42
C ILE A 20 -34.84 0.42 26.49
N GLN A 21 -35.18 1.60 27.04
CA GLN A 21 -35.48 2.78 26.22
C GLN A 21 -34.22 3.42 25.58
N GLN A 22 -33.04 3.30 26.21
CA GLN A 22 -31.79 3.74 25.60
C GLN A 22 -31.34 2.79 24.47
N ILE A 23 -31.49 1.47 24.64
CA ILE A 23 -31.18 0.49 23.59
C ILE A 23 -32.13 0.66 22.39
N ALA A 24 -33.43 0.87 22.63
CA ALA A 24 -34.39 1.11 21.55
C ALA A 24 -34.16 2.43 20.79
N ARG A 25 -33.68 3.49 21.46
CA ARG A 25 -33.26 4.74 20.80
C ARG A 25 -31.95 4.60 20.03
N LEU A 26 -31.01 3.76 20.48
CA LEU A 26 -29.81 3.43 19.71
C LEU A 26 -30.14 2.66 18.43
N CYS A 27 -31.06 1.69 18.48
CA CYS A 27 -31.49 0.94 17.29
C CYS A 27 -32.26 1.82 16.29
N ALA A 28 -33.10 2.75 16.77
CA ALA A 28 -33.86 3.65 15.89
C ALA A 28 -32.98 4.71 15.20
N VAL A 29 -31.89 5.17 15.85
CA VAL A 29 -30.91 6.07 15.21
C VAL A 29 -30.00 5.30 14.25
N GLY A 30 -29.63 4.05 14.56
CA GLY A 30 -28.88 3.19 13.63
C GLY A 30 -29.65 2.87 12.34
N LEU A 31 -30.97 2.67 12.41
CA LEU A 31 -31.82 2.43 11.24
C LEU A 31 -32.12 3.68 10.41
N LEU A 32 -31.98 4.90 10.96
CA LEU A 32 -32.19 6.15 10.21
C LEU A 32 -30.92 6.60 9.45
N PHE A 33 -29.74 6.09 9.78
CA PHE A 33 -28.51 6.30 8.99
C PHE A 33 -28.32 5.26 7.88
N ALA A 34 -28.94 4.08 7.97
CA ALA A 34 -28.84 3.03 6.94
C ALA A 34 -29.73 3.28 5.70
N ALA A 35 -30.65 4.26 5.75
CA ALA A 35 -31.62 4.54 4.68
C ALA A 35 -31.35 5.86 3.94
N ALA A 36 -30.19 6.48 4.14
CA ALA A 36 -29.89 7.81 3.61
C ALA A 36 -28.44 7.92 3.10
N SER A 37 -28.07 7.10 2.10
CA SER A 37 -27.00 7.45 1.15
C SER A 37 -26.88 6.42 0.00
N ASP A 38 -27.98 6.07 -0.66
CA ASP A 38 -27.92 5.59 -2.06
C ASP A 38 -27.94 6.81 -3.02
N THR A 39 -27.34 7.92 -2.62
CA THR A 39 -26.79 8.81 -3.63
C THR A 39 -25.67 8.00 -4.24
N VAL A 40 -25.91 7.48 -5.45
CA VAL A 40 -24.85 7.06 -6.37
C VAL A 40 -23.87 8.22 -6.40
N VAL A 41 -22.86 8.13 -5.56
CA VAL A 41 -21.69 8.99 -5.63
C VAL A 41 -21.12 8.64 -6.98
N ALA A 42 -21.10 9.61 -7.90
CA ALA A 42 -20.51 9.39 -9.21
C ALA A 42 -19.09 8.83 -8.98
N ASP A 43 -18.80 7.71 -9.63
CA ASP A 43 -17.49 7.09 -9.62
C ASP A 43 -16.42 8.13 -9.97
N ASP A 44 -15.48 8.34 -9.04
CA ASP A 44 -14.46 9.39 -9.11
C ASP A 44 -13.36 9.01 -10.11
N PHE A 45 -13.43 7.84 -10.74
CA PHE A 45 -12.52 7.44 -11.82
C PHE A 45 -12.37 8.51 -12.92
N SER A 46 -13.49 9.17 -13.28
CA SER A 46 -13.50 10.25 -14.28
C SER A 46 -12.91 11.58 -13.78
N SER A 47 -12.74 11.74 -12.47
CA SER A 47 -12.38 12.99 -11.81
C SER A 47 -10.87 13.25 -11.75
N TYR A 48 -10.06 12.20 -11.87
CA TYR A 48 -8.62 12.35 -11.92
C TYR A 48 -8.29 13.39 -12.99
N VAL A 49 -7.32 14.24 -12.74
CA VAL A 49 -6.89 15.24 -13.72
C VAL A 49 -5.74 14.68 -14.54
N ASP A 50 -5.63 15.05 -15.82
CA ASP A 50 -4.53 14.53 -16.67
C ASP A 50 -3.16 15.13 -16.28
N SER A 51 -3.14 16.23 -15.52
CA SER A 51 -1.93 16.91 -15.08
C SER A 51 -1.71 16.81 -13.58
N GLY A 52 -0.69 16.08 -13.14
CA GLY A 52 -0.29 16.05 -11.74
C GLY A 52 0.61 17.22 -11.35
N ARG A 53 0.56 17.63 -10.07
CA ARG A 53 1.51 18.57 -9.48
C ARG A 53 2.86 17.88 -9.32
N ARG A 54 3.92 18.46 -9.91
CA ARG A 54 5.27 17.91 -9.76
C ARG A 54 5.84 18.15 -8.37
N ILE A 55 6.51 17.13 -7.84
CA ILE A 55 7.20 17.12 -6.56
C ILE A 55 8.65 16.74 -6.84
N ALA A 56 9.58 17.58 -6.40
CA ALA A 56 11.00 17.28 -6.45
C ALA A 56 11.34 16.37 -5.27
N MET A 57 11.65 15.11 -5.55
CA MET A 57 12.15 14.18 -4.54
C MET A 57 13.58 14.57 -4.12
N PRO A 58 14.06 14.09 -2.95
CA PRO A 58 15.48 14.20 -2.62
C PRO A 58 16.37 13.74 -3.77
N ALA A 59 17.47 14.47 -3.99
CA ALA A 59 18.46 14.12 -4.99
C ALA A 59 19.02 12.72 -4.72
N ILE A 60 19.29 11.96 -5.79
CA ILE A 60 19.79 10.60 -5.70
C ILE A 60 21.08 10.58 -4.87
N GLY A 61 21.05 9.84 -3.76
CA GLY A 61 22.19 9.68 -2.87
C GLY A 61 23.25 8.76 -3.47
N ASP A 62 24.48 8.86 -2.95
CA ASP A 62 25.61 8.06 -3.42
C ASP A 62 25.26 6.56 -3.45
N GLY A 63 25.56 5.87 -4.54
CA GLY A 63 25.36 4.42 -4.65
C GLY A 63 23.92 3.96 -4.86
N SER A 64 22.96 4.89 -5.04
CA SER A 64 21.59 4.60 -5.47
C SER A 64 21.39 4.95 -6.94
N PHE A 65 20.46 4.27 -7.61
CA PHE A 65 20.00 4.63 -8.97
C PHE A 65 18.69 5.39 -8.96
N SER A 66 18.00 5.47 -7.82
CA SER A 66 16.70 6.11 -7.71
C SER A 66 16.43 6.70 -6.33
N THR A 67 15.23 7.26 -6.17
CA THR A 67 14.64 7.66 -4.90
C THR A 67 13.28 6.97 -4.79
N ALA A 68 13.16 6.01 -3.89
CA ALA A 68 11.88 5.37 -3.59
C ALA A 68 11.12 6.21 -2.55
N GLY A 69 9.80 6.11 -2.52
CA GLY A 69 9.00 6.84 -1.55
C GLY A 69 7.69 6.16 -1.23
N ALA A 70 7.08 6.60 -0.14
CA ALA A 70 5.79 6.13 0.33
C ALA A 70 5.07 7.25 1.10
N VAL A 71 3.81 7.01 1.45
CA VAL A 71 2.99 7.92 2.25
C VAL A 71 2.97 7.48 3.70
N LEU A 72 3.23 8.41 4.62
CA LEU A 72 3.16 8.21 6.05
C LEU A 72 1.70 8.33 6.56
N PRO A 73 1.37 7.79 7.74
CA PRO A 73 0.01 7.88 8.30
C PRO A 73 -0.50 9.31 8.53
N ASP A 74 0.41 10.29 8.66
CA ASP A 74 0.08 11.71 8.77
C ASP A 74 -0.07 12.43 7.41
N GLY A 75 0.01 11.66 6.32
CA GLY A 75 -0.11 12.11 4.93
C GLY A 75 1.18 12.66 4.34
N ARG A 76 2.25 12.84 5.12
CA ARG A 76 3.54 13.31 4.58
C ARG A 76 4.20 12.22 3.75
N LEU A 77 5.09 12.63 2.85
CA LEU A 77 5.91 11.68 2.09
C LEU A 77 7.17 11.28 2.88
N ILE A 78 7.51 10.00 2.84
CA ILE A 78 8.85 9.49 3.17
C ILE A 78 9.57 9.12 1.88
N ALA A 79 10.86 9.40 1.81
CA ALA A 79 11.71 9.14 0.66
C ALA A 79 13.03 8.51 1.10
N VAL A 80 13.52 7.54 0.33
CA VAL A 80 14.78 6.84 0.59
C VAL A 80 15.66 6.92 -0.64
N THR A 81 16.92 7.30 -0.46
CA THR A 81 17.95 7.27 -1.51
C THR A 81 19.35 7.34 -0.90
N GLY A 82 20.28 6.59 -1.48
CA GLY A 82 21.57 6.32 -0.82
C GLY A 82 21.29 5.80 0.59
N ASN A 83 22.11 6.19 1.57
CA ASN A 83 21.84 5.83 2.97
C ASN A 83 20.79 6.71 3.67
N GLY A 84 20.24 7.74 3.02
CA GLY A 84 19.38 8.71 3.68
C GLY A 84 17.90 8.31 3.71
N VAL A 85 17.26 8.55 4.86
CA VAL A 85 15.81 8.52 5.06
C VAL A 85 15.33 9.95 5.27
N TYR A 86 14.51 10.41 4.32
CA TYR A 86 14.02 11.77 4.25
C TYR A 86 12.52 11.79 4.48
N VAL A 87 12.02 12.79 5.21
CA VAL A 87 10.58 12.98 5.41
C VAL A 87 10.20 14.39 4.99
N GLU A 88 9.03 14.52 4.38
CA GLU A 88 8.46 15.81 4.01
C GLU A 88 8.31 16.69 5.27
N SER A 89 8.81 17.92 5.22
CA SER A 89 8.83 18.86 6.34
C SER A 89 7.43 19.28 6.80
N ALA A 90 6.48 19.31 5.87
CA ALA A 90 5.06 19.52 6.11
C ALA A 90 4.24 18.92 4.95
N LEU A 91 3.00 18.49 5.25
CA LEU A 91 2.09 17.88 4.29
C LEU A 91 1.98 18.68 2.99
N GLY A 92 2.37 18.06 1.87
CA GLY A 92 2.26 18.63 0.53
C GLY A 92 3.29 19.72 0.20
N SER A 93 4.25 19.99 1.08
CA SER A 93 5.27 21.02 0.89
C SER A 93 6.26 20.72 -0.24
N GLY A 94 6.52 19.44 -0.54
CA GLY A 94 7.58 18.99 -1.44
C GLY A 94 9.00 19.31 -0.95
N ASN A 95 9.17 19.71 0.31
CA ASN A 95 10.48 19.93 0.93
C ASN A 95 10.77 18.80 1.91
N PHE A 96 11.98 18.25 1.87
CA PHE A 96 12.34 17.05 2.63
C PHE A 96 13.51 17.32 3.58
N ASP A 97 13.38 16.81 4.80
CA ASP A 97 14.43 16.82 5.82
C ASP A 97 15.04 15.42 5.96
N LEU A 98 16.38 15.34 6.02
CA LEU A 98 17.08 14.10 6.38
C LEU A 98 16.88 13.84 7.88
N LEU A 99 16.23 12.72 8.22
CA LEU A 99 15.92 12.37 9.60
C LEU A 99 16.66 11.12 10.09
N ALA A 100 17.07 10.23 9.18
CA ALA A 100 17.90 9.10 9.55
C ALA A 100 18.84 8.65 8.43
N GLU A 101 19.83 7.85 8.80
CA GLU A 101 20.73 7.15 7.91
C GLU A 101 20.73 5.64 8.22
N PHE A 102 20.80 4.79 7.20
CA PHE A 102 20.93 3.34 7.40
C PHE A 102 22.29 2.98 8.01
N ASP A 103 22.31 1.95 8.88
CA ASP A 103 23.55 1.32 9.31
C ASP A 103 24.21 0.58 8.13
N ALA A 104 25.21 1.22 7.51
CA ALA A 104 25.94 0.71 6.35
C ALA A 104 26.60 -0.65 6.60
N ALA A 105 26.92 -1.00 7.84
CA ALA A 105 27.49 -2.31 8.17
C ALA A 105 26.45 -3.44 8.03
N ARG A 106 25.16 -3.10 8.11
CA ARG A 106 24.03 -4.05 8.00
C ARG A 106 23.49 -4.13 6.59
N THR A 107 23.44 -3.00 5.88
CA THR A 107 23.02 -2.94 4.47
C THR A 107 24.12 -3.35 3.49
N GLY A 108 25.36 -3.53 3.98
CA GLY A 108 26.51 -3.91 3.14
C GLY A 108 27.02 -2.78 2.25
N GLY A 109 26.79 -1.52 2.64
CA GLY A 109 27.22 -0.33 1.89
C GLY A 109 26.10 0.69 1.74
N SER A 110 26.03 1.34 0.58
CA SER A 110 24.93 2.26 0.28
C SER A 110 23.62 1.52 0.01
N VAL A 111 22.48 2.16 0.25
CA VAL A 111 21.15 1.63 -0.07
C VAL A 111 20.70 2.12 -1.45
N ASP A 112 20.22 1.18 -2.26
CA ASP A 112 19.57 1.41 -3.55
C ASP A 112 18.17 0.79 -3.44
N PRO A 113 17.17 1.57 -3.00
CA PRO A 113 15.93 1.00 -2.50
C PRO A 113 15.12 0.37 -3.63
N SER A 114 14.74 -0.89 -3.45
CA SER A 114 13.84 -1.61 -4.37
C SER A 114 12.37 -1.27 -4.10
N PHE A 115 12.01 -1.05 -2.83
CA PHE A 115 10.71 -0.54 -2.41
C PHE A 115 10.82 0.23 -1.10
N VAL A 116 9.82 1.08 -0.84
CA VAL A 116 9.51 1.66 0.47
C VAL A 116 8.00 1.50 0.67
N THR A 117 7.57 0.97 1.81
CA THR A 117 6.15 0.83 2.13
C THR A 117 5.92 1.05 3.62
N VAL A 118 4.71 1.50 3.99
CA VAL A 118 4.38 1.93 5.35
C VAL A 118 3.16 1.15 5.83
N SER A 119 3.25 0.55 7.02
CA SER A 119 2.14 -0.19 7.62
C SER A 119 1.02 0.76 8.03
N PRO A 120 -0.20 0.25 8.32
CA PRO A 120 -1.27 1.07 8.87
C PRO A 120 -0.91 1.79 10.19
N GLY A 121 -0.04 1.20 11.02
CA GLY A 121 0.42 1.74 12.30
C GLY A 121 1.69 2.60 12.22
N GLY A 122 2.38 2.64 11.06
CA GLY A 122 3.52 3.52 10.82
C GLY A 122 4.89 2.86 10.83
N HIS A 123 4.97 1.53 10.82
CA HIS A 123 6.22 0.81 10.51
C HIS A 123 6.60 1.09 9.06
N VAL A 124 7.86 1.47 8.85
CA VAL A 124 8.43 1.67 7.52
C VAL A 124 9.27 0.46 7.16
N ALA A 125 8.95 -0.19 6.04
CA ALA A 125 9.76 -1.26 5.46
C ALA A 125 10.46 -0.79 4.19
N VAL A 126 11.75 -1.10 4.08
CA VAL A 126 12.59 -0.72 2.95
C VAL A 126 13.38 -1.93 2.46
N GLY A 127 13.17 -2.32 1.21
CA GLY A 127 14.04 -3.27 0.54
C GLY A 127 15.35 -2.59 0.15
N THR A 128 16.43 -2.82 0.89
CA THR A 128 17.64 -1.97 0.81
C THR A 128 18.52 -2.17 -0.44
N GLY A 129 18.08 -3.07 -1.33
CA GLY A 129 18.63 -3.29 -2.67
C GLY A 129 18.87 -4.76 -2.96
N PHE A 130 19.33 -5.05 -4.17
CA PHE A 130 19.58 -6.42 -4.60
C PHE A 130 20.57 -7.16 -3.68
N ALA A 131 20.18 -8.35 -3.22
CA ALA A 131 20.94 -9.21 -2.30
C ALA A 131 21.31 -8.54 -0.95
N LYS A 132 20.56 -7.52 -0.55
CA LYS A 132 20.69 -6.83 0.75
C LYS A 132 19.48 -7.15 1.64
N PRO A 133 19.47 -6.78 2.93
CA PRO A 133 18.31 -7.04 3.79
C PRO A 133 17.10 -6.14 3.48
N VAL A 134 15.94 -6.54 3.99
CA VAL A 134 14.83 -5.63 4.25
C VAL A 134 15.07 -4.97 5.61
N ALA A 135 14.99 -3.64 5.68
CA ALA A 135 15.05 -2.89 6.92
C ALA A 135 13.63 -2.49 7.35
N VAL A 136 13.29 -2.67 8.63
CA VAL A 136 12.01 -2.27 9.22
C VAL A 136 12.29 -1.38 10.43
N PHE A 137 11.63 -0.22 10.53
CA PHE A 137 11.80 0.74 11.62
C PHE A 137 10.54 1.58 11.85
N ASP A 138 10.45 2.24 13.00
CA ASP A 138 9.34 3.12 13.33
C ASP A 138 9.58 4.57 12.92
N MET A 139 8.51 5.26 12.52
CA MET A 139 8.55 6.70 12.27
C MET A 139 8.95 7.52 13.50
N ASP A 140 8.54 7.06 14.69
CA ASP A 140 8.84 7.73 15.97
C ASP A 140 10.32 7.58 16.37
N ASP A 141 11.05 6.65 15.76
CA ASP A 141 12.48 6.41 15.98
C ASP A 141 13.38 7.30 15.12
N LEU A 142 12.81 8.08 14.19
CA LEU A 142 13.57 8.99 13.35
C LEU A 142 14.08 10.21 14.13
N GLY A 143 15.18 10.79 13.63
CA GLY A 143 15.76 12.01 14.18
C GLY A 143 14.95 13.26 13.86
N THR A 144 15.57 14.41 14.11
CA THR A 144 14.99 15.72 13.78
C THR A 144 15.81 16.43 12.71
N PRO A 145 15.25 17.40 11.97
CA PRO A 145 16.01 18.17 10.98
C PRO A 145 17.31 18.75 11.58
N GLY A 146 18.44 18.46 10.93
CA GLY A 146 19.78 18.87 11.39
C GLY A 146 20.40 17.99 12.48
N SER A 147 19.74 16.90 12.90
CA SER A 147 20.25 15.89 13.82
C SER A 147 19.69 14.51 13.45
N PRO A 148 20.06 13.97 12.28
CA PRO A 148 19.61 12.65 11.87
C PRO A 148 20.22 11.56 12.78
N VAL A 149 19.48 10.47 12.95
CA VAL A 149 19.95 9.29 13.70
C VAL A 149 20.48 8.21 12.75
N VAL A 150 21.29 7.29 13.26
CA VAL A 150 21.64 6.07 12.51
C VAL A 150 20.68 4.97 12.93
N LEU A 151 20.03 4.31 11.97
CA LEU A 151 19.13 3.17 12.16
C LEU A 151 19.93 1.93 12.61
N GLN A 152 20.38 1.95 13.87
CA GLN A 152 21.21 0.90 14.43
C GLN A 152 20.41 -0.40 14.60
N ALA A 153 20.97 -1.51 14.12
CA ALA A 153 20.35 -2.83 14.21
C ALA A 153 20.00 -3.24 15.65
N GLY A 154 18.76 -3.69 15.84
CA GLY A 154 18.22 -4.14 17.13
C GLY A 154 18.01 -3.01 18.14
N VAL A 155 18.10 -1.75 17.71
CA VAL A 155 17.83 -0.57 18.54
C VAL A 155 16.75 0.29 17.91
N LEU A 156 16.96 0.73 16.67
CA LEU A 156 16.02 1.58 15.93
C LEU A 156 15.54 0.93 14.62
N ALA A 157 16.12 -0.20 14.23
CA ALA A 157 15.73 -0.93 13.04
C ALA A 157 16.02 -2.42 13.15
N ASP A 158 15.16 -3.21 12.54
CA ASP A 158 15.33 -4.64 12.30
C ASP A 158 15.75 -4.88 10.85
N TYR A 159 16.69 -5.82 10.65
CA TYR A 159 17.28 -6.12 9.35
C TYR A 159 17.11 -7.60 9.01
N PHE A 160 16.20 -7.89 8.10
CA PHE A 160 15.83 -9.23 7.67
C PHE A 160 16.56 -9.63 6.40
N SER A 161 17.40 -10.67 6.46
CA SER A 161 18.07 -11.22 5.28
C SER A 161 17.14 -12.16 4.51
N VAL A 162 16.11 -11.58 3.88
CA VAL A 162 15.13 -12.28 3.03
C VAL A 162 15.17 -11.76 1.59
N PRO A 163 15.00 -12.63 0.57
CA PRO A 163 14.87 -12.22 -0.81
C PRO A 163 13.69 -11.25 -1.00
N HIS A 164 13.87 -10.22 -1.82
CA HIS A 164 12.81 -9.25 -2.09
C HIS A 164 13.07 -8.47 -3.39
N PHE A 165 11.99 -7.99 -4.00
CA PHE A 165 11.96 -7.06 -5.13
C PHE A 165 10.92 -5.95 -4.89
N SER A 166 9.73 -6.32 -4.44
CA SER A 166 8.68 -5.40 -4.00
C SER A 166 8.10 -5.85 -2.65
N GLY A 167 7.41 -4.94 -1.95
CA GLY A 167 6.84 -5.22 -0.64
C GLY A 167 5.52 -4.49 -0.40
N SER A 168 4.56 -5.16 0.24
CA SER A 168 3.28 -4.58 0.66
C SER A 168 2.82 -5.17 1.98
N TRP A 169 2.35 -4.30 2.88
CA TRP A 169 1.85 -4.71 4.19
C TRP A 169 0.48 -5.36 4.04
N TYR A 170 0.34 -6.57 4.59
CA TYR A 170 -0.97 -7.20 4.78
C TYR A 170 -1.63 -6.67 6.06
N ASP A 171 -0.84 -6.59 7.14
CA ASP A 171 -1.24 -6.02 8.42
C ASP A 171 -0.03 -5.35 9.09
N GLU A 172 -0.13 -5.04 10.38
CA GLU A 172 0.95 -4.37 11.12
C GLU A 172 2.23 -5.21 11.25
N ASN A 173 2.11 -6.52 11.27
CA ASN A 173 3.22 -7.43 11.57
C ASN A 173 3.63 -8.29 10.37
N SER A 174 2.89 -8.22 9.26
CA SER A 174 3.04 -9.11 8.12
C SER A 174 3.31 -8.31 6.85
N LEU A 175 4.53 -8.45 6.32
CA LEU A 175 4.97 -7.81 5.09
C LEU A 175 5.09 -8.85 3.97
N ALA A 176 4.24 -8.75 2.96
CA ALA A 176 4.35 -9.61 1.78
C ALA A 176 5.48 -9.10 0.87
N LEU A 177 6.32 -10.01 0.39
CA LEU A 177 7.51 -9.72 -0.40
C LEU A 177 7.48 -10.54 -1.69
N THR A 178 7.61 -9.88 -2.83
CA THR A 178 7.86 -10.57 -4.10
C THR A 178 9.35 -10.85 -4.24
N ALA A 179 9.71 -12.02 -4.78
CA ALA A 179 11.10 -12.40 -4.98
C ALA A 179 11.24 -13.47 -6.07
N GLY A 180 12.46 -13.71 -6.52
CA GLY A 180 12.77 -14.75 -7.49
C GLY A 180 14.19 -14.61 -8.02
N ASP A 181 14.66 -15.65 -8.70
CA ASP A 181 15.91 -15.64 -9.43
C ASP A 181 15.63 -15.54 -10.93
N PHE A 182 16.46 -14.80 -11.66
CA PHE A 182 16.30 -14.69 -13.11
C PHE A 182 16.34 -16.07 -13.78
N GLY A 183 15.29 -16.38 -14.54
CA GLY A 183 15.15 -17.68 -15.23
C GLY A 183 14.67 -18.83 -14.34
N GLN A 184 14.26 -18.56 -13.10
CA GLN A 184 13.46 -19.45 -12.26
C GLN A 184 12.09 -18.83 -11.99
N PRO A 185 11.06 -19.63 -11.68
CA PRO A 185 9.79 -19.07 -11.26
C PRO A 185 9.95 -18.17 -10.04
N ALA A 186 9.35 -16.98 -10.09
CA ALA A 186 9.24 -16.07 -8.97
C ALA A 186 8.15 -16.53 -7.99
N PHE A 187 8.12 -15.91 -6.82
CA PHE A 187 7.22 -16.24 -5.73
C PHE A 187 6.88 -15.01 -4.88
N VAL A 188 5.88 -15.17 -4.02
CA VAL A 188 5.56 -14.24 -2.93
C VAL A 188 5.75 -14.95 -1.60
N SER A 189 6.41 -14.28 -0.65
CA SER A 189 6.54 -14.72 0.74
C SER A 189 5.88 -13.73 1.71
N LEU A 190 5.54 -14.16 2.92
CA LEU A 190 4.97 -13.30 3.96
C LEU A 190 5.89 -13.25 5.18
N LEU A 191 6.59 -12.14 5.36
CA LEU A 191 7.52 -11.92 6.46
C LEU A 191 6.75 -11.49 7.71
N ASP A 192 6.91 -12.24 8.81
CA ASP A 192 6.57 -11.77 10.16
C ASP A 192 7.69 -10.85 10.65
N VAL A 193 7.44 -9.54 10.67
CA VAL A 193 8.43 -8.54 11.08
C VAL A 193 8.68 -8.51 12.59
N THR A 194 7.92 -9.30 13.37
CA THR A 194 8.15 -9.47 14.82
C THR A 194 8.99 -10.70 15.14
N SER A 195 9.32 -11.51 14.13
CA SER A 195 10.12 -12.73 14.27
C SER A 195 11.61 -12.43 14.44
N ASP A 196 12.39 -13.44 14.85
CA ASP A 196 13.84 -13.32 15.02
C ASP A 196 14.52 -12.95 13.68
N THR A 197 15.15 -11.76 13.61
CA THR A 197 15.84 -11.30 12.39
C THR A 197 16.95 -12.23 11.91
N ALA A 198 17.52 -13.07 12.78
CA ALA A 198 18.51 -14.07 12.40
C ALA A 198 17.89 -15.33 11.77
N ASN A 199 16.61 -15.62 12.07
CA ASN A 199 15.86 -16.78 11.57
C ASN A 199 14.40 -16.40 11.32
N PRO A 200 14.13 -15.47 10.37
CA PRO A 200 12.81 -14.90 10.23
C PRO A 200 11.77 -15.93 9.77
N ALA A 201 10.55 -15.80 10.27
CA ALA A 201 9.41 -16.52 9.73
C ALA A 201 8.97 -15.83 8.43
N ASN A 202 9.28 -16.46 7.30
CA ASN A 202 8.98 -15.93 5.96
C ASN A 202 8.50 -17.05 5.01
N PRO A 203 7.35 -17.70 5.27
CA PRO A 203 6.81 -18.74 4.38
C PRO A 203 6.49 -18.18 2.99
N VAL A 204 6.66 -19.03 1.97
CA VAL A 204 6.14 -18.77 0.62
C VAL A 204 4.62 -18.93 0.65
N ILE A 205 3.90 -17.94 0.14
CA ILE A 205 2.41 -17.91 0.10
C ILE A 205 1.85 -18.01 -1.31
N VAL A 206 2.62 -17.61 -2.31
CA VAL A 206 2.31 -17.82 -3.74
C VAL A 206 3.58 -18.29 -4.42
N GLU A 207 3.48 -19.30 -5.28
CA GLU A 207 4.59 -19.84 -6.04
C GLU A 207 4.30 -19.87 -7.54
N ASN A 208 5.29 -20.34 -8.31
CA ASN A 208 5.17 -20.61 -9.73
C ASN A 208 4.81 -19.39 -10.60
N ILE A 209 5.22 -18.17 -10.23
CA ILE A 209 5.11 -17.02 -11.14
C ILE A 209 6.11 -17.28 -12.27
N GLY A 210 5.63 -17.64 -13.46
CA GLY A 210 6.48 -18.24 -14.49
C GLY A 210 7.64 -17.35 -14.97
N GLY A 211 7.44 -16.03 -14.91
CA GLY A 211 8.45 -15.03 -15.25
C GLY A 211 9.17 -14.43 -14.05
N SER A 212 9.29 -13.10 -14.03
CA SER A 212 9.94 -12.36 -12.94
C SER A 212 8.92 -11.81 -11.95
N SER A 213 9.34 -11.60 -10.71
CA SER A 213 8.52 -10.93 -9.69
C SER A 213 8.12 -9.51 -10.14
N ALA A 214 6.90 -9.10 -9.83
CA ALA A 214 6.41 -7.73 -10.05
C ALA A 214 6.01 -7.07 -8.72
N GLY A 215 5.14 -6.06 -8.80
CA GLY A 215 4.50 -5.44 -7.65
C GLY A 215 3.54 -6.39 -6.93
N ILE A 216 3.18 -6.01 -5.70
CA ILE A 216 2.23 -6.72 -4.86
C ILE A 216 1.36 -5.72 -4.09
N THR A 217 0.07 -6.04 -3.91
CA THR A 217 -0.81 -5.29 -3.03
C THR A 217 -1.93 -6.19 -2.50
N PHE A 218 -2.64 -5.70 -1.48
CA PHE A 218 -3.87 -6.30 -1.00
C PHE A 218 -5.05 -5.34 -1.20
N ASP A 219 -6.23 -5.89 -1.41
CA ASP A 219 -7.47 -5.10 -1.32
C ASP A 219 -8.08 -5.17 0.09
N ALA A 220 -9.19 -4.46 0.29
CA ALA A 220 -9.89 -4.44 1.57
C ALA A 220 -10.52 -5.80 1.98
N ALA A 221 -10.68 -6.73 1.05
CA ALA A 221 -11.15 -8.09 1.32
C ALA A 221 -9.99 -9.04 1.71
N GLY A 222 -8.75 -8.57 1.66
CA GLY A 222 -7.56 -9.38 1.95
C GLY A 222 -7.11 -10.25 0.78
N ARG A 223 -7.63 -10.00 -0.43
CA ARG A 223 -7.17 -10.67 -1.65
C ARG A 223 -5.82 -10.11 -2.04
N LEU A 224 -4.94 -11.00 -2.49
CA LEU A 224 -3.59 -10.65 -2.91
C LEU A 224 -3.57 -10.43 -4.41
N TYR A 225 -2.99 -9.31 -4.84
CA TYR A 225 -2.74 -8.99 -6.23
C TYR A 225 -1.24 -8.95 -6.47
N THR A 226 -0.78 -9.67 -7.48
CA THR A 226 0.62 -9.60 -7.94
C THR A 226 0.67 -9.85 -9.44
N GLY A 227 1.80 -9.54 -10.07
CA GLY A 227 1.96 -9.69 -11.52
C GLY A 227 3.21 -10.44 -11.93
N ASN A 228 3.28 -10.74 -13.23
CA ASN A 228 4.49 -11.20 -13.89
C ASN A 228 5.25 -10.01 -14.49
N GLY A 229 6.39 -9.69 -13.91
CA GLY A 229 7.18 -8.50 -14.28
C GLY A 229 7.95 -8.64 -15.58
N PHE A 230 8.16 -9.87 -16.04
CA PHE A 230 8.89 -10.15 -17.27
C PHE A 230 8.65 -11.58 -17.71
N THR A 231 8.15 -11.79 -18.94
CA THR A 231 7.91 -13.12 -19.52
C THR A 231 9.11 -14.05 -19.36
N GLY A 232 8.87 -15.26 -18.86
CA GLY A 232 9.91 -16.26 -18.66
C GLY A 232 9.42 -17.66 -18.98
N SER A 233 9.37 -18.51 -17.96
CA SER A 233 8.65 -19.78 -18.02
C SER A 233 7.15 -19.57 -17.82
N GLY A 234 6.34 -20.62 -18.02
CA GLY A 234 4.89 -20.53 -17.81
C GLY A 234 4.10 -19.86 -18.95
N PRO A 235 2.76 -19.84 -18.84
CA PRO A 235 1.88 -19.26 -19.83
C PRO A 235 1.67 -17.74 -19.70
N SER A 236 1.92 -17.15 -18.52
CA SER A 236 1.76 -15.70 -18.32
C SER A 236 2.82 -14.88 -19.05
N GLU A 237 2.38 -13.78 -19.66
CA GLU A 237 3.27 -12.79 -20.30
C GLU A 237 3.61 -11.66 -19.31
N THR A 238 4.60 -10.82 -19.66
CA THR A 238 4.89 -9.56 -18.95
C THR A 238 3.61 -8.75 -18.82
N GLY A 239 3.28 -8.31 -17.61
CA GLY A 239 2.10 -7.47 -17.38
C GLY A 239 0.86 -8.22 -16.90
N TYR A 240 0.88 -9.56 -16.93
CA TYR A 240 -0.22 -10.36 -16.38
C TYR A 240 -0.36 -10.11 -14.88
N ILE A 241 -1.50 -9.56 -14.48
CA ILE A 241 -1.89 -9.35 -13.08
C ILE A 241 -2.89 -10.42 -12.69
N MET A 242 -2.60 -11.12 -11.59
CA MET A 242 -3.49 -12.12 -11.01
C MET A 242 -4.00 -11.67 -9.64
N ALA A 243 -5.25 -11.99 -9.34
CA ALA A 243 -5.81 -11.94 -7.99
C ALA A 243 -5.89 -13.35 -7.41
N LEU A 244 -5.52 -13.48 -6.13
CA LEU A 244 -5.69 -14.70 -5.35
C LEU A 244 -6.55 -14.39 -4.13
N GLU A 245 -7.58 -15.21 -3.92
CA GLU A 245 -8.47 -15.10 -2.77
C GLU A 245 -7.71 -15.30 -1.46
N ALA A 246 -8.22 -14.67 -0.39
CA ALA A 246 -7.54 -14.68 0.91
C ALA A 246 -7.27 -16.09 1.43
N ASP A 247 -8.24 -16.98 1.28
CA ASP A 247 -8.14 -18.38 1.71
C ASP A 247 -7.22 -19.21 0.83
N GLN A 248 -6.95 -18.80 -0.42
CA GLN A 248 -6.00 -19.48 -1.30
C GLN A 248 -4.57 -19.22 -0.84
N TRP A 249 -4.11 -17.96 -0.82
CA TRP A 249 -2.72 -17.65 -0.50
C TRP A 249 -2.38 -17.95 0.98
N GLN A 250 -3.35 -17.86 1.89
CA GLN A 250 -3.15 -18.17 3.31
C GLN A 250 -2.81 -19.64 3.57
N GLN A 251 -3.14 -20.56 2.66
CA GLN A 251 -2.72 -21.97 2.78
C GLN A 251 -1.20 -22.12 2.77
N GLY A 252 -0.48 -21.19 2.13
CA GLY A 252 0.98 -21.15 2.12
C GLY A 252 1.61 -20.97 3.50
N LEU A 253 0.90 -20.35 4.45
CA LEU A 253 1.34 -20.24 5.85
C LEU A 253 1.50 -21.63 6.52
N SER A 254 0.81 -22.63 5.99
CA SER A 254 0.90 -24.03 6.43
C SER A 254 1.76 -24.92 5.52
N GLY A 255 2.45 -24.33 4.53
CA GLY A 255 3.34 -25.03 3.60
C GLY A 255 2.66 -25.52 2.32
N SER A 256 1.53 -24.93 1.92
CA SER A 256 0.87 -25.19 0.63
C SER A 256 0.58 -23.86 -0.08
N PRO A 257 1.61 -23.25 -0.70
CA PRO A 257 1.46 -21.98 -1.40
C PRO A 257 0.46 -22.09 -2.55
N ALA A 258 -0.22 -20.98 -2.86
CA ALA A 258 -1.09 -20.94 -4.03
C ALA A 258 -0.26 -20.89 -5.33
N ASP A 259 -0.76 -21.50 -6.40
CA ASP A 259 -0.08 -21.52 -7.71
C ASP A 259 -0.54 -20.34 -8.57
N PHE A 260 0.36 -19.41 -8.87
CA PHE A 260 0.05 -18.20 -9.65
C PHE A 260 -0.56 -18.50 -11.02
N GLU A 261 -0.05 -19.52 -11.73
CA GLU A 261 -0.45 -19.82 -13.12
C GLU A 261 -1.71 -20.67 -13.20
N ASN A 262 -2.02 -21.43 -12.14
CA ASN A 262 -3.12 -22.40 -12.14
C ASN A 262 -4.32 -21.99 -11.26
N GLU A 263 -4.09 -21.17 -10.24
CA GLU A 263 -5.12 -20.80 -9.25
C GLU A 263 -5.45 -19.29 -9.27
N GLY A 264 -4.56 -18.47 -9.83
CA GLY A 264 -4.78 -17.03 -9.97
C GLY A 264 -5.92 -16.69 -10.94
N LEU A 265 -6.75 -15.72 -10.55
CA LEU A 265 -7.74 -15.11 -11.43
C LEU A 265 -7.06 -14.00 -12.24
N PHE A 266 -7.02 -14.14 -13.56
CA PHE A 266 -6.51 -13.11 -14.45
C PHE A 266 -7.34 -11.83 -14.37
N ILE A 267 -6.68 -10.72 -14.04
CA ILE A 267 -7.28 -9.38 -13.93
C ILE A 267 -7.08 -8.60 -15.22
N ALA A 268 -5.82 -8.39 -15.60
CA ALA A 268 -5.45 -7.60 -16.76
C ALA A 268 -4.03 -7.96 -17.22
N ASP A 269 -3.70 -7.55 -18.45
CA ASP A 269 -2.35 -7.54 -19.00
C ASP A 269 -1.95 -6.08 -19.24
N LEU A 270 -1.15 -5.51 -18.34
CA LEU A 270 -0.92 -4.06 -18.31
C LEU A 270 0.46 -3.72 -17.74
N LEU A 271 1.26 -2.97 -18.51
CA LEU A 271 2.64 -2.61 -18.19
C LEU A 271 3.46 -3.86 -17.81
N SER A 272 4.46 -3.73 -16.93
CA SER A 272 5.08 -4.89 -16.26
C SER A 272 4.51 -5.15 -14.87
N ALA A 273 3.43 -4.47 -14.49
CA ALA A 273 2.86 -4.54 -13.14
C ALA A 273 3.88 -4.35 -12.00
N GLY A 274 4.98 -3.63 -12.24
CA GLY A 274 6.11 -3.49 -11.31
C GLY A 274 5.78 -2.76 -10.01
N SER A 275 4.66 -2.04 -10.00
CA SER A 275 4.07 -1.38 -8.84
C SER A 275 2.56 -1.60 -8.89
N LEU A 276 1.96 -1.97 -7.76
CA LEU A 276 0.51 -2.17 -7.62
C LEU A 276 0.05 -1.49 -6.33
N GLY A 277 -1.18 -0.97 -6.33
CA GLY A 277 -1.78 -0.37 -5.14
C GLY A 277 -3.24 0.01 -5.38
N PHE A 278 -3.97 0.32 -4.32
CA PHE A 278 -5.38 0.75 -4.40
C PHE A 278 -5.56 2.17 -3.87
N ASP A 279 -6.55 2.87 -4.36
CA ASP A 279 -7.08 4.06 -3.69
C ASP A 279 -8.16 3.73 -2.66
N ALA A 280 -8.76 4.78 -2.11
CA ALA A 280 -9.87 4.69 -1.18
C ALA A 280 -11.16 4.12 -1.78
N GLU A 281 -11.29 4.07 -3.11
CA GLU A 281 -12.48 3.61 -3.84
C GLU A 281 -12.33 2.18 -4.34
N GLY A 282 -11.12 1.62 -4.28
CA GLY A 282 -10.83 0.27 -4.77
C GLY A 282 -10.37 0.25 -6.23
N ASN A 283 -10.08 1.41 -6.83
CA ASN A 283 -9.46 1.42 -8.15
C ASN A 283 -8.00 0.92 -8.04
N LEU A 284 -7.58 0.06 -8.95
CA LEU A 284 -6.24 -0.55 -8.94
C LEU A 284 -5.26 0.29 -9.76
N PHE A 285 -4.25 0.85 -9.11
CA PHE A 285 -3.12 1.49 -9.76
C PHE A 285 -2.10 0.47 -10.24
N VAL A 286 -1.64 0.64 -11.48
CA VAL A 286 -0.63 -0.22 -12.10
C VAL A 286 0.52 0.65 -12.60
N GLY A 287 1.70 0.44 -12.04
CA GLY A 287 2.96 1.01 -12.52
C GLY A 287 3.84 -0.04 -13.20
N GLY A 288 5.07 0.36 -13.49
CA GLY A 288 6.08 -0.42 -14.19
C GLY A 288 6.39 0.16 -15.56
N GLY A 289 6.82 -0.72 -16.45
CA GLY A 289 7.13 -0.44 -17.84
C GLY A 289 7.55 -1.74 -18.52
N ASP A 290 6.88 -2.07 -19.63
CA ASP A 290 7.28 -3.12 -20.55
C ASP A 290 8.08 -2.51 -21.70
N PHE A 291 9.40 -2.74 -21.69
CA PHE A 291 10.30 -2.22 -22.73
C PHE A 291 10.02 -2.76 -24.14
N MET A 292 9.09 -3.71 -24.27
CA MET A 292 8.71 -4.33 -25.54
C MET A 292 7.38 -3.81 -26.11
N GLY A 293 6.61 -2.99 -25.38
CA GLY A 293 5.35 -2.48 -25.92
C GLY A 293 4.62 -1.44 -25.07
N ASP A 294 4.59 -1.63 -23.75
CA ASP A 294 3.72 -0.86 -22.87
C ASP A 294 4.51 -0.04 -21.84
N PHE A 295 4.81 1.22 -22.16
CA PHE A 295 5.65 2.10 -21.33
C PHE A 295 5.24 3.57 -21.46
N GLY A 296 5.79 4.41 -20.58
CA GLY A 296 5.58 5.86 -20.63
C GLY A 296 4.34 6.36 -19.91
N TYR A 297 3.70 5.51 -19.12
CA TYR A 297 2.59 5.88 -18.26
C TYR A 297 2.49 4.95 -17.05
N PHE A 298 1.72 5.36 -16.05
CA PHE A 298 1.09 4.45 -15.09
C PHE A 298 -0.42 4.47 -15.31
N ALA A 299 -1.11 3.42 -14.88
CA ALA A 299 -2.52 3.24 -15.14
C ALA A 299 -3.37 3.16 -13.88
N LEU A 300 -4.67 3.36 -14.06
CA LEU A 300 -5.70 3.09 -13.08
C LEU A 300 -6.79 2.23 -13.72
N ILE A 301 -7.11 1.11 -13.09
CA ILE A 301 -8.21 0.22 -13.47
C ILE A 301 -9.40 0.56 -12.57
N ASN A 302 -10.56 0.78 -13.20
CA ASN A 302 -11.80 1.11 -12.54
C ASN A 302 -12.26 -0.01 -11.58
N ASN A 303 -12.69 0.36 -10.38
CA ASN A 303 -13.18 -0.59 -9.36
C ASN A 303 -14.42 -1.38 -9.81
N ASP A 304 -15.35 -0.77 -10.53
CA ASP A 304 -16.57 -1.46 -11.01
C ASP A 304 -16.21 -2.55 -12.04
N ASP A 305 -15.33 -2.24 -13.00
CA ASP A 305 -14.85 -3.23 -13.97
C ASP A 305 -14.01 -4.32 -13.29
N LEU A 306 -13.19 -3.95 -12.30
CA LEU A 306 -12.47 -4.92 -11.47
C LEU A 306 -13.45 -5.84 -10.73
N ALA A 307 -14.51 -5.31 -10.13
CA ALA A 307 -15.54 -6.08 -9.46
C ALA A 307 -16.26 -7.04 -10.41
N ASP A 308 -16.52 -6.63 -11.66
CA ASP A 308 -17.11 -7.50 -12.70
C ASP A 308 -16.17 -8.65 -13.09
N VAL A 309 -14.86 -8.41 -13.20
CA VAL A 309 -13.88 -9.48 -13.44
C VAL A 309 -13.88 -10.48 -12.28
N LEU A 310 -13.84 -9.98 -11.04
CA LEU A 310 -13.84 -10.80 -9.84
C LEU A 310 -15.14 -11.63 -9.69
N ALA A 311 -16.27 -11.10 -10.15
CA ALA A 311 -17.54 -11.81 -10.20
C ALA A 311 -17.67 -12.78 -11.38
N GLY A 312 -16.70 -12.79 -12.31
CA GLY A 312 -16.74 -13.57 -13.54
C GLY A 312 -17.81 -13.10 -14.53
N THR A 313 -18.25 -11.84 -14.42
CA THR A 313 -19.28 -11.21 -15.26
C THR A 313 -18.70 -10.35 -16.38
N GLY A 314 -17.41 -10.03 -16.33
CA GLY A 314 -16.74 -9.18 -17.32
C GLY A 314 -15.25 -9.47 -17.52
N THR A 315 -14.63 -8.64 -18.35
CA THR A 315 -13.18 -8.60 -18.63
C THR A 315 -12.77 -7.13 -18.76
N ILE A 316 -11.55 -6.79 -18.37
CA ILE A 316 -11.00 -5.43 -18.56
C ILE A 316 -10.43 -5.29 -19.98
N ASP A 317 -10.95 -4.35 -20.76
CA ASP A 317 -10.36 -3.86 -22.01
C ASP A 317 -9.39 -2.70 -21.71
N ILE A 318 -8.10 -2.99 -21.78
CA ILE A 318 -7.03 -2.01 -21.52
C ILE A 318 -7.00 -0.83 -22.50
N ASN A 319 -7.77 -0.88 -23.59
CA ASN A 319 -7.90 0.19 -24.57
C ASN A 319 -9.16 1.04 -24.35
N ASP A 320 -10.06 0.65 -23.44
CA ASP A 320 -11.22 1.44 -23.07
C ASP A 320 -10.83 2.44 -21.97
N PRO A 321 -10.80 3.76 -22.26
CA PRO A 321 -10.48 4.77 -21.25
C PRO A 321 -11.52 4.90 -20.13
N GLN A 322 -12.68 4.24 -20.25
CA GLN A 322 -13.66 4.16 -19.16
C GLN A 322 -13.31 3.06 -18.14
N GLN A 323 -12.56 2.04 -18.56
CA GLN A 323 -12.13 0.94 -17.70
C GLN A 323 -10.68 1.11 -17.23
N VAL A 324 -9.81 1.62 -18.10
CA VAL A 324 -8.38 1.83 -17.82
C VAL A 324 -7.95 3.24 -18.20
N ARG A 325 -7.61 4.03 -17.19
CA ARG A 325 -7.07 5.38 -17.37
C ARG A 325 -5.56 5.34 -17.36
N ARG A 326 -4.92 6.09 -18.27
CA ARG A 326 -3.47 6.17 -18.40
C ARG A 326 -2.97 7.58 -18.06
N PHE A 327 -1.89 7.67 -17.31
CA PHE A 327 -1.29 8.91 -16.86
C PHE A 327 0.15 9.02 -17.36
N ASP A 328 0.41 9.99 -18.25
CA ASP A 328 1.76 10.33 -18.74
C ASP A 328 2.19 11.69 -18.16
N PRO A 329 2.81 11.73 -16.97
CA PRO A 329 3.26 12.98 -16.34
C PRO A 329 4.38 13.71 -17.12
N GLU A 330 5.08 12.99 -17.99
CA GLU A 330 6.12 13.57 -18.84
C GLU A 330 5.53 14.19 -20.12
N GLY A 331 4.40 13.66 -20.59
CA GLY A 331 3.74 14.05 -21.84
C GLY A 331 4.55 13.69 -23.08
N SER A 332 5.60 12.88 -22.92
CA SER A 332 6.56 12.56 -23.97
C SER A 332 6.57 11.08 -24.35
N GLY A 333 5.75 10.24 -23.69
CA GLY A 333 5.84 8.79 -23.82
C GLY A 333 7.26 8.27 -23.51
N SER A 334 7.87 8.79 -22.44
CA SER A 334 9.24 8.43 -22.06
C SER A 334 9.36 6.92 -21.80
N THR A 335 10.56 6.36 -21.92
CA THR A 335 10.82 4.93 -21.59
C THR A 335 11.03 4.70 -20.09
N GLY A 336 10.48 5.56 -19.22
CA GLY A 336 10.62 5.44 -17.77
C GLY A 336 9.84 4.25 -17.21
N SER A 337 10.32 3.69 -16.10
CA SER A 337 9.52 2.81 -15.24
C SER A 337 8.80 3.66 -14.20
N TYR A 338 7.53 3.33 -13.94
CA TYR A 338 6.67 4.08 -13.04
C TYR A 338 6.42 3.34 -11.73
N PHE A 339 6.45 4.07 -10.62
CA PHE A 339 6.07 3.58 -9.31
C PHE A 339 4.87 4.38 -8.82
N THR A 340 3.97 3.72 -8.10
CA THR A 340 2.71 4.32 -7.66
C THR A 340 2.55 4.19 -6.15
N THR A 341 2.00 5.22 -5.52
CA THR A 341 1.53 5.16 -4.12
C THR A 341 0.36 6.10 -3.93
N TYR A 342 -0.51 5.84 -2.96
CA TYR A 342 -1.71 6.61 -2.72
C TYR A 342 -1.75 7.18 -1.31
N ASN A 343 -2.15 8.44 -1.19
CA ASN A 343 -2.28 9.13 0.08
C ASN A 343 -3.75 9.25 0.46
N PHE A 344 -4.19 8.35 1.33
CA PHE A 344 -5.56 8.32 1.86
C PHE A 344 -5.93 9.57 2.67
N ILE A 345 -4.96 10.35 3.15
CA ILE A 345 -5.21 11.60 3.90
C ILE A 345 -5.54 12.75 2.95
N THR A 346 -4.82 12.87 1.83
CA THR A 346 -5.03 13.97 0.87
C THR A 346 -5.91 13.59 -0.33
N GLY A 347 -6.14 12.30 -0.55
CA GLY A 347 -6.75 11.80 -1.78
C GLY A 347 -5.85 12.02 -3.00
N GLU A 348 -4.53 12.03 -2.83
CA GLU A 348 -3.59 12.16 -3.94
C GLU A 348 -2.99 10.81 -4.32
N LEU A 349 -3.03 10.49 -5.61
CA LEU A 349 -2.21 9.45 -6.22
C LEU A 349 -0.86 10.05 -6.62
N TYR A 350 0.23 9.38 -6.29
CA TYR A 350 1.56 9.76 -6.73
C TYR A 350 2.08 8.75 -7.75
N GLY A 351 2.48 9.26 -8.92
CA GLY A 351 3.26 8.54 -9.91
C GLY A 351 4.69 9.04 -9.91
N GLY A 352 5.64 8.22 -9.49
CA GLY A 352 7.08 8.47 -9.60
C GLY A 352 7.63 7.84 -10.87
N TRP A 353 8.60 8.48 -11.52
CA TRP A 353 9.29 7.90 -12.67
C TRP A 353 10.78 8.17 -12.63
N VAL A 354 11.55 7.28 -13.26
CA VAL A 354 12.98 7.44 -13.51
C VAL A 354 13.17 7.72 -14.99
N GLY A 355 13.52 8.97 -15.33
CA GLY A 355 13.64 9.45 -16.70
C GLY A 355 14.90 8.95 -17.40
N GLY A 356 14.95 7.66 -17.72
CA GLY A 356 16.14 7.00 -18.29
C GLY A 356 16.93 6.22 -17.24
N PHE A 357 17.47 5.05 -17.60
CA PHE A 357 18.33 4.25 -16.71
C PHE A 357 19.74 4.82 -16.57
N SER A 358 19.92 6.12 -16.79
CA SER A 358 21.24 6.74 -16.66
C SER A 358 21.45 7.15 -15.19
N PRO A 359 22.62 6.87 -14.62
CA PRO A 359 22.95 7.34 -13.29
C PRO A 359 22.79 8.87 -13.18
N GLY A 360 21.95 9.32 -12.24
CA GLY A 360 21.75 10.73 -11.94
C GLY A 360 20.50 11.37 -12.55
N ASP A 361 19.69 10.63 -13.31
CA ASP A 361 18.41 11.14 -13.79
C ASP A 361 17.47 11.40 -12.59
N PRO A 362 16.95 12.63 -12.41
CA PRO A 362 16.19 12.97 -11.21
C PRO A 362 14.87 12.18 -11.17
N VAL A 363 14.58 11.56 -10.04
CA VAL A 363 13.25 10.98 -9.79
C VAL A 363 12.28 12.12 -9.52
N THR A 364 11.31 12.28 -10.41
CA THR A 364 10.23 13.25 -10.23
C THR A 364 8.96 12.49 -9.89
N TRP A 365 8.17 13.04 -8.96
CA TRP A 365 6.86 12.53 -8.63
C TRP A 365 5.80 13.49 -9.13
N ALA A 366 4.67 12.98 -9.60
CA ALA A 366 3.50 13.77 -9.94
C ALA A 366 2.34 13.35 -9.03
N ALA A 367 1.77 14.32 -8.31
CA ALA A 367 0.60 14.14 -7.46
C ALA A 367 -0.67 14.47 -8.24
N TYR A 368 -1.58 13.51 -8.33
CA TYR A 368 -2.86 13.59 -8.98
C TYR A 368 -3.94 13.62 -7.92
N THR A 369 -4.55 14.78 -7.72
CA THR A 369 -5.63 14.94 -6.75
C THR A 369 -6.88 14.28 -7.31
N VAL A 370 -7.48 13.40 -6.52
CA VAL A 370 -8.85 12.95 -6.71
C VAL A 370 -9.73 13.94 -5.95
N PRO A 371 -10.70 14.63 -6.60
CA PRO A 371 -11.68 15.49 -5.95
C PRO A 371 -12.58 14.69 -4.99
N ALA A 372 -12.02 14.30 -3.84
CA ALA A 372 -12.62 13.36 -2.89
C ALA A 372 -14.16 13.39 -2.88
N PRO A 373 -14.84 12.26 -3.11
CA PRO A 373 -16.28 12.23 -3.05
C PRO A 373 -16.70 12.38 -1.58
N GLY A 374 -16.87 13.62 -1.15
CA GLY A 374 -17.39 13.93 0.17
C GLY A 374 -16.46 13.62 1.36
N ALA A 375 -15.15 13.88 1.29
CA ALA A 375 -14.25 13.86 2.47
C ALA A 375 -14.77 14.66 3.68
N GLY A 376 -15.75 15.57 3.48
CA GLY A 376 -16.49 16.20 4.56
C GLY A 376 -17.30 15.24 5.46
N GLY A 377 -17.70 14.06 4.98
CA GLY A 377 -18.50 13.10 5.73
C GLY A 377 -17.71 12.29 6.76
N LEU A 378 -16.55 11.76 6.36
CA LEU A 378 -15.70 10.92 7.22
C LEU A 378 -14.99 11.72 8.32
N LEU A 379 -14.47 12.91 8.01
CA LEU A 379 -13.88 13.80 9.00
C LEU A 379 -14.92 14.29 10.03
N ALA A 380 -16.16 14.55 9.61
CA ALA A 380 -17.24 14.88 10.53
C ALA A 380 -17.60 13.69 11.45
N GLY A 381 -17.61 12.46 10.92
CA GLY A 381 -17.86 11.24 11.69
C GLY A 381 -16.81 10.99 12.78
N MET A 382 -15.52 11.10 12.43
CA MET A 382 -14.42 10.95 13.40
C MET A 382 -14.40 12.06 14.45
N MET A 383 -14.66 13.32 14.09
CA MET A 383 -14.76 14.44 15.03
C MET A 383 -15.95 14.27 16.00
N ILE A 384 -17.06 13.66 15.56
CA ILE A 384 -18.21 13.33 16.43
C ILE A 384 -17.87 12.19 17.40
N LEU A 385 -17.09 11.19 16.96
CA LEU A 385 -16.64 10.09 17.83
C LEU A 385 -15.60 10.58 18.86
N LEU A 386 -14.69 11.47 18.47
CA LEU A 386 -13.68 12.06 19.35
C LEU A 386 -14.26 13.07 20.35
N SER A 387 -15.26 13.87 19.94
CA SER A 387 -15.94 14.82 20.85
C SER A 387 -16.78 14.11 21.92
N ARG A 388 -17.32 12.91 21.64
CA ARG A 388 -18.07 12.13 22.63
C ARG A 388 -17.20 11.46 23.70
N ARG A 389 -15.93 11.17 23.41
CA ARG A 389 -14.98 10.64 24.41
C ARG A 389 -14.58 11.66 25.48
N ARG A 390 -14.75 12.98 25.23
CA ARG A 390 -14.42 14.04 26.20
C ARG A 390 -15.49 14.33 27.25
N HIS A 391 -16.66 13.68 27.20
CA HIS A 391 -17.74 13.91 28.17
C HIS A 391 -17.97 12.75 29.16
N VAL A 392 -17.01 11.82 29.25
CA VAL A 392 -16.99 10.77 30.29
C VAL A 392 -15.68 10.89 31.07
N GLN A 393 -15.56 11.97 31.84
CA GLN A 393 -14.68 12.08 33.00
C GLN A 393 -15.40 12.85 34.10
#